data_AF-A0A0C9Y6U7-F1
#
_entry.id   AF-A0A0C9Y6U7-F1
#
_cell.length_a   1.000
_cell.length_b   1.000
_cell.length_c   1.000
_cell.angle_alpha   90.00
_cell.angle_beta   90.00
_cell.angle_gamma   90.00
#
_symmetry.space_group_name_H-M   'P 1'
#
loop_
_entity.id
_entity.type
_entity.pdbx_description
1 polymer ?
#
loop_
_entity_poly.entity_id
_entity_poly.type
_entity_poly.pdbx_seq_one_letter_code
_entity_poly.pdbx_strand_id
1 'polypeptide(L)'
;MANEKKVVEEEDAPKLFVWSIRSISYAIGWVLIFCLTSAELGLVSQQIHKFGRDPSHYASLMWKNDLGLLLAAVILSLLVTIFHYQLGLGGIIFFSLVLSVFFATGAGIIRGVTPFRGTSCGKAVDLYPIIWQPFVNECSRIVSIQAIAWTLWALYMFMLFGTLAYKFRLQVKPTPGGFYGPAAV
;
A
#
# COMPACT_ATOMS: atom_id res chain seq x y z
N MET A 1 31.04 47.86 34.60
CA MET A 1 29.69 47.44 34.17
C MET A 1 29.82 46.81 32.79
N ALA A 2 30.11 45.51 32.76
CA ALA A 2 30.22 44.76 31.51
C ALA A 2 28.84 44.23 31.13
N ASN A 3 28.41 44.56 29.92
CA ASN A 3 27.12 44.19 29.35
C ASN A 3 27.21 42.73 28.87
N GLU A 4 26.67 41.79 29.65
CA GLU A 4 26.51 40.39 29.24
C GLU A 4 25.48 40.32 28.09
N LYS A 5 25.98 40.23 26.86
CA LYS A 5 25.17 39.81 25.73
C LYS A 5 24.72 38.37 25.95
N LYS A 6 23.47 38.18 26.35
CA LYS A 6 22.75 36.90 26.16
C LYS A 6 22.74 36.59 24.66
N VAL A 7 23.63 35.68 24.25
CA VAL A 7 23.49 34.97 22.98
C VAL A 7 22.29 34.06 23.18
N VAL A 8 21.14 34.51 22.73
CA VAL A 8 19.97 33.64 22.56
C VAL A 8 20.37 32.69 21.43
N GLU A 9 20.73 31.46 21.78
CA GLU A 9 20.80 30.36 20.81
C GLU A 9 19.43 30.31 20.13
N GLU A 10 19.39 30.78 18.89
CA GLU A 10 18.26 30.61 17.99
C GLU A 10 18.16 29.10 17.76
N GLU A 11 17.29 28.45 18.53
CA GLU A 11 17.02 27.02 18.45
C GLU A 11 16.56 26.73 17.03
N ASP A 12 17.51 26.25 16.21
CA ASP A 12 17.41 26.08 14.77
C ASP A 12 16.13 25.28 14.48
N ALA A 13 15.08 25.98 14.02
CA ALA A 13 13.76 25.39 13.91
C ALA A 13 13.87 24.10 13.09
N PRO A 14 13.29 22.97 13.56
CA PRO A 14 13.48 21.69 12.93
C PRO A 14 13.07 21.79 11.46
N LYS A 15 14.04 21.62 10.55
CA LYS A 15 13.80 21.72 9.11
C LYS A 15 12.70 20.71 8.72
N LEU A 16 11.60 21.23 8.18
CA LEU A 16 10.43 20.44 7.76
C LEU A 16 10.79 19.33 6.75
N PHE A 17 11.83 19.57 5.94
CA PHE A 17 12.34 18.59 4.99
C PHE A 17 13.87 18.63 4.94
N VAL A 18 14.50 17.47 5.11
CA VAL A 18 15.93 17.30 4.93
C VAL A 18 16.14 16.45 3.69
N TRP A 19 16.85 16.99 2.70
CA TRP A 19 17.25 16.25 1.50
C TRP A 19 18.16 15.08 1.89
N SER A 20 17.56 13.90 1.99
CA SER A 20 18.21 12.62 2.27
C SER A 20 17.57 11.57 1.38
N ILE A 21 18.34 10.55 0.99
CA ILE A 21 17.83 9.38 0.23
C ILE A 21 16.56 8.84 0.87
N ARG A 22 16.52 8.84 2.21
CA ARG A 22 15.37 8.40 2.97
C ARG A 22 14.15 9.30 2.78
N SER A 23 14.31 10.62 2.85
CA SER A 23 13.20 11.55 2.65
C SER A 23 12.66 11.47 1.22
N ILE A 24 13.55 11.28 0.24
CA ILE A 24 13.18 11.08 -1.17
C ILE A 24 12.40 9.77 -1.35
N SER A 25 12.85 8.66 -0.75
CA SER A 25 12.15 7.38 -0.87
C SER A 25 10.76 7.40 -0.23
N TYR A 26 10.59 8.11 0.90
CA TYR A 26 9.27 8.35 1.49
C TYR A 26 8.38 9.20 0.59
N ALA A 27 8.91 10.28 0.01
CA ALA A 27 8.14 11.14 -0.89
C ALA A 27 7.66 10.35 -2.13
N ILE A 28 8.55 9.58 -2.76
CA ILE A 28 8.21 8.69 -3.88
C ILE A 28 7.16 7.66 -3.44
N GLY A 29 7.35 7.04 -2.27
CA GLY A 29 6.40 6.07 -1.72
C GLY A 29 5.00 6.65 -1.58
N TRP A 30 4.86 7.84 -0.97
CA TRP A 30 3.57 8.51 -0.82
C TRP A 30 2.92 8.86 -2.15
N VAL A 31 3.68 9.37 -3.12
CA VAL A 31 3.16 9.69 -4.47
C VAL A 31 2.69 8.42 -5.18
N LEU A 32 3.47 7.34 -5.12
CA LEU A 32 3.09 6.06 -5.73
C LEU A 32 1.83 5.48 -5.09
N ILE A 33 1.74 5.49 -3.76
CA ILE A 33 0.53 5.04 -3.05
C ILE A 33 -0.67 5.87 -3.47
N PHE A 34 -0.56 7.20 -3.54
CA PHE A 34 -1.66 8.08 -3.97
C PHE A 34 -2.13 7.77 -5.40
N CYS A 35 -1.20 7.67 -6.36
CA CYS A 35 -1.50 7.37 -7.76
C CYS A 35 -2.17 6.00 -7.92
N LEU A 36 -1.61 4.96 -7.30
CA LEU A 36 -2.14 3.61 -7.37
C LEU A 36 -3.49 3.48 -6.67
N THR A 37 -3.66 4.14 -5.52
CA THR A 37 -4.94 4.14 -4.81
C THR A 37 -6.03 4.84 -5.64
N SER A 38 -5.70 5.93 -6.33
CA SER A 38 -6.64 6.61 -7.23
C SER A 38 -7.02 5.73 -8.43
N ALA A 39 -6.06 5.00 -9.01
CA ALA A 39 -6.32 4.04 -10.07
C ALA A 39 -7.21 2.87 -9.59
N GLU A 40 -6.91 2.31 -8.41
CA GLU A 40 -7.68 1.23 -7.80
C GLU A 40 -9.12 1.67 -7.49
N LEU A 41 -9.31 2.89 -6.96
CA LEU A 41 -10.63 3.47 -6.74
C LEU A 41 -11.44 3.52 -8.04
N GLY A 42 -10.84 3.96 -9.15
CA GLY A 42 -11.49 3.99 -10.45
C GLY A 42 -11.93 2.60 -10.93
N LEU A 43 -11.03 1.61 -10.84
CA LEU A 43 -11.30 0.24 -11.27
C LEU A 43 -12.38 -0.44 -10.41
N VAL A 44 -12.25 -0.37 -9.09
CA VAL A 44 -13.19 -0.99 -8.15
C VAL A 44 -14.56 -0.30 -8.22
N SER A 45 -14.60 1.03 -8.29
CA SER A 45 -15.84 1.79 -8.44
C SER A 45 -16.57 1.43 -9.74
N GLN A 46 -15.83 1.29 -10.85
CA GLN A 46 -16.41 0.86 -12.12
C GLN A 46 -17.07 -0.52 -12.00
N GLN A 47 -16.42 -1.50 -11.36
CA GLN A 47 -17.00 -2.84 -11.18
C GLN A 47 -18.27 -2.79 -10.33
N ILE A 48 -18.26 -2.05 -9.21
CA ILE A 48 -19.40 -1.92 -8.32
C ILE A 48 -20.57 -1.23 -9.02
N HIS A 49 -20.33 -0.16 -9.77
CA HIS A 49 -21.39 0.53 -10.53
C HIS A 49 -21.94 -0.32 -11.67
N LYS A 50 -21.10 -1.13 -12.33
CA LYS A 50 -21.53 -2.00 -13.43
C LYS A 50 -22.44 -3.13 -12.97
N PHE A 51 -22.09 -3.81 -11.88
CA PHE A 51 -22.83 -4.98 -11.38
C PHE A 51 -23.87 -4.61 -10.30
N GLY A 52 -23.82 -3.41 -9.75
CA GLY A 52 -24.79 -2.93 -8.78
C GLY A 52 -24.75 -3.67 -7.44
N ARG A 53 -25.88 -3.63 -6.72
CA ARG A 53 -25.98 -4.15 -5.34
C ARG A 53 -26.42 -5.61 -5.24
N ASP A 54 -27.00 -6.19 -6.27
CA ASP A 54 -27.55 -7.56 -6.22
C ASP A 54 -26.41 -8.60 -6.15
N PRO A 55 -26.36 -9.51 -5.15
CA PRO A 55 -25.41 -10.62 -5.13
C PRO A 55 -25.43 -11.51 -6.39
N SER A 56 -26.57 -11.64 -7.07
CA SER A 56 -26.73 -12.51 -8.25
C SER A 56 -25.94 -12.04 -9.47
N HIS A 57 -25.56 -10.76 -9.50
CA HIS A 57 -24.75 -10.17 -10.58
C HIS A 57 -23.24 -10.46 -10.44
N TYR A 58 -22.82 -11.13 -9.36
CA TYR A 58 -21.42 -11.45 -9.09
C TYR A 58 -21.22 -12.98 -9.17
N ALA A 59 -20.04 -13.42 -9.62
CA ALA A 59 -19.72 -14.86 -9.68
C ALA A 59 -19.74 -15.54 -8.30
N SER A 60 -19.47 -14.79 -7.22
CA SER A 60 -19.54 -15.28 -5.84
C SER A 60 -19.73 -14.12 -4.86
N LEU A 61 -20.27 -14.44 -3.67
CA LEU A 61 -20.37 -13.47 -2.58
C LEU A 61 -19.00 -13.02 -2.07
N MET A 62 -18.00 -13.91 -2.13
CA MET A 62 -16.62 -13.58 -1.77
C MET A 62 -16.08 -12.46 -2.66
N TRP A 63 -16.25 -12.59 -3.99
CA TRP A 63 -15.83 -11.56 -4.95
C TRP A 63 -16.50 -10.20 -4.71
N LYS A 64 -17.81 -10.21 -4.44
CA LYS A 64 -18.55 -8.99 -4.12
C LYS A 64 -18.05 -8.30 -2.85
N ASN A 65 -17.88 -9.07 -1.77
CA ASN A 65 -17.41 -8.54 -0.50
C ASN A 65 -15.97 -8.04 -0.59
N ASP A 66 -15.16 -8.69 -1.42
CA ASP A 66 -13.79 -8.30 -1.70
C ASP A 66 -13.68 -6.93 -2.39
N LEU A 67 -14.52 -6.68 -3.40
CA LEU A 67 -14.64 -5.35 -4.01
C LEU A 67 -15.05 -4.28 -2.98
N GLY A 68 -15.93 -4.63 -2.02
CA GLY A 68 -16.29 -3.75 -0.92
C GLY A 68 -15.12 -3.47 0.05
N LEU A 69 -14.34 -4.50 0.37
CA LEU A 69 -13.14 -4.37 1.20
C LEU A 69 -12.10 -3.47 0.53
N LEU A 70 -11.83 -3.70 -0.76
CA LEU A 70 -10.91 -2.87 -1.53
C LEU A 70 -11.41 -1.43 -1.65
N LEU A 71 -12.71 -1.21 -1.84
CA LEU A 71 -13.29 0.15 -1.84
C LEU A 71 -13.05 0.86 -0.50
N ALA A 72 -13.29 0.19 0.63
CA ALA A 72 -13.03 0.75 1.94
C ALA A 72 -11.53 1.02 2.16
N ALA A 73 -10.67 0.10 1.70
CA ALA A 73 -9.22 0.23 1.78
C ALA A 73 -8.69 1.42 0.96
N VAL A 74 -9.19 1.63 -0.25
CA VAL A 74 -8.75 2.77 -1.08
C VAL A 74 -9.23 4.10 -0.52
N ILE A 75 -10.46 4.18 0.03
CA ILE A 75 -10.94 5.40 0.68
C ILE A 75 -10.08 5.72 1.90
N LEU A 76 -9.83 4.74 2.76
CA LEU A 76 -8.97 4.92 3.93
C LEU A 76 -7.53 5.28 3.51
N SER A 77 -6.99 4.63 2.49
CA SER A 77 -5.68 4.93 1.91
C SER A 77 -5.59 6.38 1.39
N LEU A 78 -6.60 6.88 0.69
CA LEU A 78 -6.65 8.27 0.23
C LEU A 78 -6.67 9.25 1.40
N LEU A 79 -7.48 8.97 2.43
CA LEU A 79 -7.50 9.81 3.64
C LEU A 79 -6.12 9.83 4.32
N VAL A 80 -5.48 8.68 4.46
CA VAL A 80 -4.15 8.57 5.05
C VAL A 80 -3.11 9.29 4.20
N THR A 81 -3.13 9.14 2.87
CA THR A 81 -2.16 9.81 1.98
C THR A 81 -2.36 11.32 1.93
N ILE A 82 -3.59 11.83 1.99
CA ILE A 82 -3.85 13.28 2.02
C ILE A 82 -3.46 13.87 3.39
N PHE A 83 -3.81 13.21 4.48
CA PHE A 83 -3.59 13.73 5.84
C PHE A 83 -2.34 13.18 6.53
N HIS A 84 -1.42 12.51 5.80
CA HIS A 84 -0.24 11.87 6.39
C HIS A 84 0.65 12.83 7.18
N TYR A 85 0.69 14.12 6.81
CA TYR A 85 1.47 15.14 7.51
C TYR A 85 0.93 15.48 8.90
N GLN A 86 -0.35 15.22 9.15
CA GLN A 86 -0.99 15.38 10.47
C GLN A 86 -0.87 14.11 11.33
N LEU A 87 -0.56 12.97 10.69
CA LEU A 87 -0.40 11.71 11.39
C LEU A 87 1.00 11.65 12.03
N GLY A 88 1.03 11.53 13.34
CA GLY A 88 2.26 11.18 14.04
C GLY A 88 2.80 9.81 13.59
N LEU A 89 4.08 9.52 13.88
CA LEU A 89 4.72 8.26 13.50
C LEU A 89 3.92 7.00 13.91
N GLY A 90 3.27 7.02 15.07
CA GLY A 90 2.41 5.93 15.52
C GLY A 90 1.19 5.70 14.62
N GLY A 91 0.58 6.78 14.12
CA GLY A 91 -0.55 6.72 13.19
C GLY A 91 -0.12 6.13 11.85
N ILE A 92 1.03 6.56 11.31
CA ILE A 92 1.56 5.99 10.05
C ILE A 92 1.81 4.49 10.18
N ILE A 93 2.42 4.04 11.28
CA ILE A 93 2.66 2.60 11.55
C ILE A 93 1.32 1.85 11.59
N PHE A 94 0.36 2.33 12.37
CA PHE A 94 -0.94 1.68 12.54
C PHE A 94 -1.70 1.57 11.21
N PHE A 95 -1.86 2.68 10.49
CA PHE A 95 -2.57 2.68 9.22
C PHE A 95 -1.83 1.89 8.14
N SER A 96 -0.50 1.91 8.12
CA SER A 96 0.27 1.10 7.17
C SER A 96 0.04 -0.39 7.40
N LEU A 97 -0.04 -0.84 8.65
CA LEU A 97 -0.38 -2.23 8.97
C LEU A 97 -1.80 -2.58 8.51
N VAL A 98 -2.80 -1.77 8.91
CA VAL A 98 -4.21 -2.01 8.56
C VAL A 98 -4.42 -2.06 7.05
N LEU A 99 -3.92 -1.05 6.32
CA LEU A 99 -4.06 -0.97 4.88
C LEU A 99 -3.30 -2.09 4.17
N SER A 100 -2.12 -2.46 4.67
CA SER A 100 -1.38 -3.60 4.13
C SER A 100 -2.17 -4.91 4.26
N VAL A 101 -2.78 -5.17 5.43
CA VAL A 101 -3.63 -6.35 5.63
C VAL A 101 -4.83 -6.33 4.70
N PHE A 102 -5.48 -5.17 4.51
CA PHE A 102 -6.65 -5.07 3.65
C PHE A 102 -6.30 -5.30 2.17
N PHE A 103 -5.24 -4.66 1.66
CA PHE A 103 -4.79 -4.86 0.29
C PHE A 103 -4.25 -6.29 0.04
N ALA A 104 -3.55 -6.88 1.01
CA ALA A 104 -3.11 -8.29 0.92
C ALA A 104 -4.30 -9.25 0.87
N THR A 105 -5.28 -9.04 1.76
CA THR A 105 -6.50 -9.85 1.81
C THR A 105 -7.26 -9.73 0.51
N GLY A 106 -7.42 -8.50 0.01
CA GLY A 106 -8.03 -8.21 -1.29
C GLY A 106 -7.36 -8.98 -2.43
N ALA A 107 -6.07 -8.74 -2.63
CA ALA A 107 -5.29 -9.37 -3.68
C ALA A 107 -5.28 -10.91 -3.58
N GLY A 108 -5.24 -11.44 -2.35
CA GLY A 108 -5.27 -12.85 -2.03
C GLY A 108 -6.62 -13.51 -2.36
N ILE A 109 -7.74 -12.87 -2.01
CA ILE A 109 -9.07 -13.35 -2.36
C ILE A 109 -9.23 -13.37 -3.88
N ILE A 110 -8.92 -12.28 -4.60
CA ILE A 110 -8.97 -12.26 -6.07
C ILE A 110 -8.14 -13.40 -6.66
N ARG A 111 -6.95 -13.65 -6.10
CA ARG A 111 -6.10 -14.76 -6.55
C ARG A 111 -6.76 -16.11 -6.36
N GLY A 112 -7.36 -16.34 -5.20
CA GLY A 112 -7.96 -17.61 -4.82
C GLY A 112 -9.27 -17.90 -5.55
N VAL A 113 -10.13 -16.89 -5.75
CA VAL A 113 -11.51 -17.09 -6.23
C VAL A 113 -11.66 -16.90 -7.74
N THR A 114 -10.80 -16.07 -8.37
CA THR A 114 -10.91 -15.78 -9.81
C THR A 114 -9.97 -16.68 -10.63
N PRO A 115 -10.41 -17.16 -11.80
CA PRO A 115 -9.57 -17.92 -12.72
C PRO A 115 -8.67 -17.01 -13.58
N PHE A 116 -8.87 -15.70 -13.51
CA PHE A 116 -8.17 -14.73 -14.36
C PHE A 116 -6.72 -14.53 -13.93
N ARG A 117 -5.82 -14.52 -14.91
CA ARG A 117 -4.38 -14.34 -14.76
C ARG A 117 -3.89 -13.43 -15.88
N GLY A 118 -2.76 -12.75 -15.67
CA GLY A 118 -2.15 -11.91 -16.70
C GLY A 118 -1.90 -12.64 -18.02
N THR A 119 -1.70 -13.97 -17.98
CA THR A 119 -1.50 -14.83 -19.15
C THR A 119 -2.77 -15.48 -19.68
N SER A 120 -3.92 -15.32 -19.02
CA SER A 120 -5.18 -15.95 -19.44
C SER A 120 -6.13 -15.01 -20.17
N CYS A 121 -5.98 -13.70 -20.02
CA CYS A 121 -6.85 -12.74 -20.69
C CYS A 121 -6.79 -12.90 -22.22
N GLY A 122 -7.95 -13.05 -22.86
CA GLY A 122 -8.08 -13.34 -24.30
C GLY A 122 -8.25 -14.83 -24.65
N LYS A 123 -8.23 -15.74 -23.67
CA LYS A 123 -8.65 -17.14 -23.88
C LYS A 123 -10.14 -17.24 -24.22
N ALA A 124 -10.50 -18.29 -24.96
CA ALA A 124 -11.87 -18.60 -25.31
C ALA A 124 -12.75 -18.80 -24.05
N VAL A 125 -14.02 -18.40 -24.14
CA VAL A 125 -14.95 -18.32 -23.00
C VAL A 125 -15.21 -19.68 -22.36
N ASP A 126 -15.27 -20.72 -23.17
CA ASP A 126 -15.47 -22.13 -22.79
C ASP A 126 -14.35 -22.70 -21.91
N LEU A 127 -13.16 -22.09 -21.93
CA LEU A 127 -12.04 -22.48 -21.08
C LEU A 127 -12.19 -21.99 -19.63
N TYR A 128 -13.18 -21.14 -19.35
CA TYR A 128 -13.44 -20.60 -18.02
C TYR A 128 -14.58 -21.36 -17.31
N PRO A 129 -14.53 -21.49 -15.97
CA PRO A 129 -15.64 -22.01 -15.18
C PRO A 129 -16.93 -21.23 -15.48
N ILE A 130 -18.06 -21.93 -15.56
CA ILE A 130 -19.36 -21.38 -15.98
C ILE A 130 -19.71 -20.08 -15.25
N ILE A 131 -19.51 -20.03 -13.93
CA ILE A 131 -19.78 -18.85 -13.10
C ILE A 131 -18.95 -17.60 -13.47
N TRP A 132 -17.79 -17.78 -14.10
CA TRP A 132 -16.85 -16.73 -14.47
C TRP A 132 -16.90 -16.36 -15.96
N GLN A 133 -17.60 -17.14 -16.79
CA GLN A 133 -17.77 -16.87 -18.23
C GLN A 133 -18.35 -15.47 -18.53
N PRO A 134 -19.33 -14.93 -17.78
CA PRO A 134 -19.83 -13.57 -18.00
C PRO A 134 -18.79 -12.47 -17.77
N PHE A 135 -17.71 -12.77 -17.06
CA PHE A 135 -16.68 -11.83 -16.65
C PHE A 135 -15.43 -11.90 -17.52
N VAL A 136 -15.41 -12.70 -18.60
CA VAL A 136 -14.22 -12.87 -19.46
C VAL A 136 -13.76 -11.55 -20.06
N ASN A 137 -14.71 -10.69 -20.46
CA ASN A 137 -14.42 -9.34 -20.96
C ASN A 137 -13.85 -8.39 -19.89
N GLU A 138 -13.95 -8.75 -18.61
CA GLU A 138 -13.42 -8.02 -17.47
C GLU A 138 -12.06 -8.56 -16.99
N CYS A 139 -11.52 -9.60 -17.64
CA CYS A 139 -10.28 -10.26 -17.20
C CYS A 139 -9.14 -9.27 -16.95
N SER A 140 -8.87 -8.36 -17.90
CA SER A 140 -7.79 -7.38 -17.77
C SER A 140 -8.02 -6.44 -16.59
N ARG A 141 -9.26 -6.05 -16.32
CA ARG A 141 -9.61 -5.18 -15.19
C ARG A 141 -9.43 -5.91 -13.86
N ILE A 142 -9.94 -7.14 -13.73
CA ILE A 142 -9.80 -7.94 -12.51
C ILE A 142 -8.33 -8.22 -12.20
N VAL A 143 -7.52 -8.53 -13.22
CA VAL A 143 -6.08 -8.73 -13.06
C VAL A 143 -5.37 -7.42 -12.69
N SER A 144 -5.77 -6.28 -13.25
CA SER A 144 -5.22 -4.97 -12.86
C SER A 144 -5.52 -4.61 -11.42
N ILE A 145 -6.77 -4.82 -10.95
CA ILE A 145 -7.17 -4.64 -9.54
C ILE A 145 -6.27 -5.50 -8.65
N GLN A 146 -6.12 -6.78 -8.97
CA GLN A 146 -5.22 -7.67 -8.23
C GLN A 146 -3.77 -7.17 -8.19
N ALA A 147 -3.22 -6.74 -9.33
CA ALA A 147 -1.84 -6.29 -9.43
C ALA A 147 -1.60 -5.00 -8.62
N ILE A 148 -2.53 -4.05 -8.69
CA ILE A 148 -2.48 -2.82 -7.93
C ILE A 148 -2.62 -3.10 -6.43
N ALA A 149 -3.54 -3.98 -6.02
CA ALA A 149 -3.67 -4.39 -4.63
C ALA A 149 -2.38 -5.04 -4.07
N TRP A 150 -1.72 -5.93 -4.81
CA TRP A 150 -0.40 -6.46 -4.41
C TRP A 150 0.68 -5.38 -4.33
N THR A 151 0.65 -4.41 -5.24
CA THR A 151 1.62 -3.31 -5.25
C THR A 151 1.40 -2.38 -4.05
N LEU A 152 0.14 -2.04 -3.74
CA LEU A 152 -0.22 -1.25 -2.57
C LEU A 152 0.14 -1.98 -1.27
N TRP A 153 -0.08 -3.30 -1.19
CA TRP A 153 0.40 -4.11 -0.08
C TRP A 153 1.92 -3.95 0.14
N ALA A 154 2.71 -4.10 -0.92
CA ALA A 154 4.17 -4.00 -0.85
C ALA A 154 4.63 -2.59 -0.45
N LEU A 155 3.99 -1.54 -0.99
CA LEU A 155 4.27 -0.16 -0.61
C LEU A 155 3.94 0.11 0.86
N TYR A 156 2.80 -0.39 1.36
CA TYR A 156 2.45 -0.23 2.77
C TYR A 156 3.35 -1.06 3.70
N MET A 157 3.83 -2.22 3.28
CA MET A 157 4.88 -2.96 4.01
C MET A 157 6.19 -2.17 4.05
N PHE A 158 6.60 -1.57 2.92
CA PHE A 158 7.77 -0.69 2.88
C PHE A 158 7.61 0.49 3.84
N MET A 159 6.45 1.14 3.87
CA MET A 159 6.15 2.22 4.81
C MET A 159 6.16 1.75 6.26
N LEU A 160 5.57 0.59 6.54
CA LEU A 160 5.51 0.01 7.88
C LEU A 160 6.92 -0.30 8.40
N PHE A 161 7.72 -1.07 7.67
CA PHE A 161 9.06 -1.44 8.11
C PHE A 161 10.02 -0.26 8.11
N GLY A 162 9.90 0.66 7.15
CA GLY A 162 10.67 1.89 7.14
C GLY A 162 10.41 2.75 8.38
N THR A 163 9.14 2.92 8.76
CA THR A 163 8.77 3.74 9.92
C THR A 163 9.08 3.05 11.24
N LEU A 164 8.93 1.73 11.33
CA LEU A 164 9.37 0.95 12.50
C LEU A 164 10.89 1.01 12.67
N ALA A 165 11.65 0.82 11.58
CA ALA A 165 13.11 0.92 11.62
C ALA A 165 13.56 2.30 12.12
N TYR A 166 12.86 3.36 11.72
CA TYR A 166 13.12 4.68 12.27
C TYR A 166 12.77 4.81 13.74
N LYS A 167 11.57 4.37 14.14
CA LYS A 167 11.07 4.51 15.50
C LYS A 167 11.96 3.77 16.51
N PHE A 168 12.46 2.60 16.13
CA PHE A 168 13.40 1.82 16.93
C PHE A 168 14.88 2.20 16.72
N ARG A 169 15.16 3.22 15.91
CA ARG A 169 16.51 3.67 15.55
C ARG A 169 17.40 2.51 15.10
N LEU A 170 16.86 1.62 14.27
CA LEU A 170 17.64 0.53 13.70
C LEU A 170 18.74 1.12 12.82
N GLN A 171 19.98 0.93 13.26
CA GLN A 171 21.17 1.31 12.52
C GLN A 171 21.82 0.04 11.96
N VAL A 172 22.12 0.05 10.67
CA VAL A 172 22.93 -1.00 10.06
C VAL A 172 24.31 -0.90 10.70
N LYS A 173 24.73 -1.94 11.43
CA LYS A 173 26.10 -2.00 11.95
C LYS A 173 27.06 -2.02 10.74
N PRO A 174 28.08 -1.14 10.70
CA PRO A 174 29.03 -1.08 9.58
C PRO A 174 29.83 -2.38 9.38
N THR A 175 29.97 -3.18 10.44
CA THR A 175 30.69 -4.45 10.44
C THR A 175 29.78 -5.57 10.93
N PRO A 176 29.62 -6.68 10.16
CA PRO A 176 29.01 -7.88 10.68
C PRO A 176 29.94 -8.42 11.77
N GLY A 177 29.58 -8.19 13.03
CA GLY A 177 30.36 -8.64 14.18
C GLY A 177 30.41 -10.17 14.21
N GLY A 178 31.40 -10.74 13.53
CA GLY A 178 31.83 -12.12 13.66
C GLY A 178 31.04 -13.21 12.92
N PHE A 179 30.11 -12.88 12.02
CA PHE A 179 29.33 -13.90 11.31
C PHE A 179 30.17 -14.83 10.40
N TYR A 180 31.37 -14.41 10.00
CA TYR A 180 32.30 -15.18 9.15
C TYR A 180 33.72 -15.31 9.74
N GLY A 181 33.91 -15.06 11.04
CA GLY A 181 35.22 -15.24 11.66
C GLY A 181 35.34 -14.50 12.99
N PRO A 182 36.23 -14.94 13.89
CA PRO A 182 36.36 -14.33 15.20
C PRO A 182 36.76 -12.86 15.07
N ALA A 183 36.09 -11.99 15.83
CA ALA A 183 36.61 -10.66 16.10
C ALA A 183 38.03 -10.82 16.67
N ALA A 184 38.97 -10.05 16.13
CA ALA A 184 40.39 -10.14 16.44
C ALA A 184 40.65 -10.19 17.96
N VAL A 185 41.63 -11.02 18.34
CA VAL A 185 42.33 -10.98 19.63
C VAL A 185 43.08 -9.65 19.74
#